data_AF-A0A7Z0NJX0-F1
#
_entry.id   AF-A0A7Z0NJX0-F1
#
_cell.length_a   1.000
_cell.length_b   1.000
_cell.length_c   1.000
_cell.angle_alpha   90.00
_cell.angle_beta   90.00
_cell.angle_gamma   90.00
#
_symmetry.space_group_name_H-M   'P 1'
#
loop_
_entity.id
_entity.type
_entity.pdbx_description
1 polymer ?
#
loop_
_entity_poly.entity_id
_entity_poly.type
_entity_poly.pdbx_seq_one_letter_code
_entity_poly.pdbx_strand_id
1 'polypeptide(L)'
;MKAGKLRPLAVLSDKRIEALPDVPTLAELGFPAFEAYAWQGLVVSAGTPEPVVARLNTALNHALNSKEVTEQLEGLGIEPTPSTSEELAQQIRQDEVLWQPIVRSVGVTLD
;
A
#
# COMPACT_ATOMS: atom_id res chain seq x y z
N MET A 1 7.06 9.30 -13.58
CA MET A 1 8.55 9.37 -13.61
C MET A 1 9.18 9.77 -14.96
N LYS A 2 8.43 10.29 -15.94
CA LYS A 2 8.86 10.39 -17.36
C LYS A 2 9.80 11.56 -17.75
N ALA A 3 10.46 12.24 -16.80
CA ALA A 3 11.22 13.47 -17.12
C ALA A 3 12.75 13.37 -17.01
N GLY A 4 13.32 12.22 -16.63
CA GLY A 4 14.80 12.05 -16.49
C GLY A 4 15.46 12.95 -15.43
N LYS A 5 14.68 13.74 -14.69
CA LYS A 5 15.17 14.65 -13.63
C LYS A 5 15.43 13.95 -12.30
N LEU A 6 14.99 12.69 -12.17
CA LEU A 6 15.11 11.90 -10.97
C LEU A 6 15.77 10.56 -11.33
N ARG A 7 16.66 10.10 -10.45
CA ARG A 7 17.27 8.77 -10.52
C ARG A 7 16.77 7.96 -9.33
N PRO A 8 15.80 7.05 -9.51
CA PRO A 8 15.37 6.15 -8.43
C PRO A 8 16.54 5.25 -8.02
N LEU A 9 16.70 5.02 -6.71
CA LEU A 9 17.83 4.25 -6.15
C LEU A 9 17.39 2.87 -5.66
N ALA A 10 16.23 2.81 -5.01
CA ALA A 10 15.62 1.58 -4.54
C ALA A 10 14.10 1.79 -4.41
N VAL A 11 13.34 0.70 -4.46
CA VAL A 11 11.96 0.63 -3.98
C VAL A 11 11.92 -0.01 -2.60
N LEU A 12 10.93 0.38 -1.80
CA LEU A 12 10.74 -0.10 -0.41
C LEU A 12 9.72 -1.25 -0.31
N SER A 13 9.17 -1.70 -1.43
CA SER A 13 8.33 -2.90 -1.53
C SER A 13 9.18 -4.18 -1.51
N ASP A 14 8.55 -5.30 -1.17
CA ASP A 14 9.13 -6.64 -1.21
C ASP A 14 9.59 -7.06 -2.62
N LYS A 15 8.86 -6.61 -3.66
CA LYS A 15 9.10 -6.87 -5.08
C LYS A 15 9.38 -5.58 -5.84
N ARG A 16 10.02 -5.69 -7.01
CA ARG A 16 10.14 -4.57 -7.94
C ARG A 16 8.78 -4.16 -8.49
N ILE A 17 8.63 -2.88 -8.79
CA ILE A 17 7.39 -2.31 -9.34
C ILE A 17 7.47 -2.36 -10.87
N GLU A 18 6.39 -2.78 -11.54
CA GLU A 18 6.36 -2.92 -13.00
C GLU A 18 6.70 -1.62 -13.74
N ALA A 19 6.30 -0.47 -13.17
CA ALA A 19 6.62 0.85 -13.72
C ALA A 19 8.11 1.23 -13.58
N LEU A 20 8.88 0.51 -12.76
CA LEU A 20 10.30 0.74 -12.45
C LEU A 20 11.09 -0.59 -12.40
N PRO A 21 11.12 -1.38 -13.49
CA PRO A 21 11.63 -2.76 -13.47
C PRO A 21 13.14 -2.84 -13.22
N ASP A 22 13.88 -1.78 -13.55
CA ASP A 22 15.33 -1.68 -13.35
C ASP A 22 15.74 -1.18 -11.96
N VAL A 23 14.77 -0.76 -11.13
CA VAL A 23 15.04 -0.23 -9.79
C VAL A 23 15.01 -1.39 -8.80
N PRO A 24 16.10 -1.66 -8.06
CA PRO A 24 16.15 -2.77 -7.13
C PRO A 24 15.28 -2.52 -5.89
N THR A 25 14.90 -3.59 -5.20
CA THR A 25 14.35 -3.49 -3.84
C THR A 25 15.48 -3.27 -2.83
N LEU A 26 15.16 -2.79 -1.62
CA LEU A 26 16.15 -2.75 -0.55
C LEU A 26 16.66 -4.14 -0.15
N ALA A 27 15.83 -5.17 -0.27
CA ALA A 27 16.24 -6.54 -0.02
C ALA A 27 17.35 -7.00 -0.99
N GLU A 28 17.23 -6.69 -2.29
CA GLU A 28 18.26 -6.96 -3.30
C GLU A 28 19.58 -6.20 -3.04
N LEU A 29 19.52 -5.10 -2.28
CA LEU A 29 20.67 -4.29 -1.87
C LEU A 29 21.27 -4.70 -0.52
N GLY A 30 20.81 -5.80 0.09
CA GLY A 30 21.35 -6.32 1.35
C GLY A 30 20.60 -5.89 2.61
N PHE A 31 19.39 -5.33 2.49
CA PHE A 31 18.52 -4.95 3.60
C PHE A 31 17.21 -5.76 3.60
N PRO A 32 17.26 -7.09 3.81
CA PRO A 32 16.13 -8.00 3.57
C PRO A 32 14.95 -7.83 4.55
N ALA A 33 15.15 -7.17 5.68
CA ALA A 33 14.11 -6.92 6.68
C ALA A 33 13.41 -5.56 6.48
N PHE A 34 13.78 -4.80 5.44
CA PHE A 34 13.24 -3.46 5.22
C PHE A 34 12.18 -3.49 4.13
N GLU A 35 10.93 -3.52 4.57
CA GLU A 35 9.76 -3.30 3.75
C GLU A 35 8.94 -2.16 4.36
N ALA A 36 8.68 -1.12 3.57
CA ALA A 36 7.96 0.06 4.00
C ALA A 36 7.30 0.73 2.78
N TYR A 37 6.18 0.17 2.34
CA TYR A 37 5.36 0.77 1.29
C TYR A 37 4.16 1.48 1.89
N ALA A 38 3.76 2.59 1.26
CA ALA A 38 2.53 3.27 1.61
C ALA A 38 1.35 2.59 0.89
N TRP A 39 0.27 2.34 1.61
CA TRP A 39 -0.97 1.81 1.07
C TRP A 39 -2.15 2.72 1.39
N GLN A 40 -3.23 2.56 0.64
CA GLN A 40 -4.49 3.25 0.83
C GLN A 40 -5.61 2.22 0.98
N GLY A 41 -6.56 2.48 1.88
CA GLY A 41 -7.70 1.60 2.12
C GLY A 41 -8.97 2.40 2.39
N LEU A 42 -10.12 1.74 2.23
CA LEU A 42 -11.43 2.29 2.57
C LEU A 42 -11.90 1.71 3.92
N VAL A 43 -12.16 2.58 4.88
CA VAL A 43 -12.69 2.20 6.20
C VAL A 43 -14.07 2.79 6.42
N VAL A 44 -14.85 2.14 7.29
CA VAL A 44 -16.20 2.57 7.69
C VAL A 44 -16.31 2.58 9.21
N SER A 45 -17.37 3.19 9.74
CA SER A 45 -17.64 3.21 11.18
C SER A 45 -17.77 1.79 11.76
N ALA A 46 -17.25 1.54 12.97
CA ALA A 46 -17.20 0.22 13.61
C ALA A 46 -18.57 -0.48 13.83
N GLY A 47 -19.68 0.26 13.74
CA GLY A 47 -21.05 -0.29 13.83
C GLY A 47 -21.73 -0.52 12.47
N THR A 48 -21.00 -0.41 11.35
CA THR A 48 -21.59 -0.57 10.02
C THR A 48 -22.03 -2.03 9.82
N PRO A 49 -23.30 -2.30 9.45
CA PRO A 49 -23.76 -3.68 9.27
C PRO A 49 -22.96 -4.43 8.21
N GLU A 50 -22.64 -5.70 8.46
CA GLU A 50 -21.85 -6.55 7.56
C GLU A 50 -22.35 -6.56 6.11
N PRO A 51 -23.67 -6.60 5.81
CA PRO A 51 -24.14 -6.56 4.42
C PRO A 51 -23.77 -5.26 3.70
N VAL A 52 -23.66 -4.14 4.41
CA VAL A 52 -23.24 -2.85 3.85
C VAL A 52 -21.74 -2.88 3.56
N VAL A 53 -20.93 -3.41 4.48
CA VAL A 53 -19.48 -3.60 4.29
C VAL A 53 -19.22 -4.48 3.06
N ALA A 54 -19.90 -5.62 2.97
CA ALA A 54 -19.78 -6.54 1.84
C ALA A 54 -20.12 -5.88 0.50
N ARG A 55 -21.21 -5.07 0.46
CA ARG A 55 -21.61 -4.34 -0.74
C ARG A 55 -20.56 -3.32 -1.16
N LEU A 56 -20.00 -2.56 -0.21
CA LEU A 56 -18.95 -1.57 -0.47
C LEU A 56 -17.66 -2.24 -0.96
N ASN A 57 -17.25 -3.34 -0.33
CA ASN A 57 -16.07 -4.10 -0.74
C ASN A 57 -16.23 -4.63 -2.18
N THR A 58 -17.40 -5.19 -2.52
CA THR A 58 -17.69 -5.66 -3.88
C THR A 58 -17.63 -4.53 -4.89
N ALA A 59 -18.23 -3.37 -4.59
CA ALA A 59 -18.21 -2.22 -5.48
C ALA A 59 -16.79 -1.65 -5.67
N LEU A 60 -16.00 -1.58 -4.60
CA LEU A 60 -14.61 -1.13 -4.65
C LEU A 60 -13.76 -2.09 -5.49
N ASN A 61 -13.87 -3.40 -5.25
CA ASN A 61 -13.14 -4.40 -6.02
C ASN A 61 -13.53 -4.36 -7.51
N HIS A 62 -14.80 -4.14 -7.82
CA HIS A 62 -15.22 -3.94 -9.22
C HIS A 62 -14.54 -2.71 -9.85
N ALA A 63 -14.47 -1.59 -9.13
CA ALA A 63 -13.81 -0.38 -9.62
C ALA A 63 -12.30 -0.58 -9.80
N LEU A 64 -11.61 -1.19 -8.83
CA LEU A 64 -10.17 -1.45 -8.88
C LEU A 64 -9.76 -2.43 -9.99
N ASN A 65 -10.68 -3.29 -10.44
CA ASN A 65 -10.48 -4.19 -11.58
C ASN A 65 -10.85 -3.55 -12.94
N SER A 66 -11.36 -2.30 -12.95
CA SER A 66 -11.70 -1.62 -14.19
C SER A 66 -10.46 -0.97 -14.80
N LYS A 67 -10.26 -1.17 -16.11
CA LYS A 67 -9.10 -0.68 -16.84
C LYS A 67 -8.85 0.82 -16.67
N GLU A 68 -9.92 1.63 -16.74
CA GLU A 68 -9.84 3.08 -16.58
C GLU A 68 -9.26 3.49 -15.22
N VAL A 69 -9.74 2.86 -14.14
CA VAL A 69 -9.27 3.14 -12.78
C VAL A 69 -7.83 2.63 -12.61
N THR A 70 -7.52 1.43 -13.10
CA THR A 70 -6.17 0.86 -13.05
C THR A 70 -5.17 1.79 -13.75
N GLU A 71 -5.43 2.21 -14.98
CA GLU A 71 -4.54 3.10 -15.73
C GLU A 71 -4.34 4.45 -15.03
N GLN A 72 -5.39 5.00 -14.40
CA GLN A 72 -5.28 6.25 -13.65
C GLN A 72 -4.43 6.09 -12.38
N LEU A 73 -4.64 5.02 -11.62
CA LEU A 73 -3.86 4.72 -10.41
C LEU A 73 -2.40 4.43 -10.74
N GLU A 74 -2.13 3.64 -11.77
CA GLU A 74 -0.76 3.37 -12.24
C GLU A 74 -0.08 4.65 -12.73
N GLY A 75 -0.82 5.56 -13.37
CA GLY A 75 -0.32 6.89 -13.75
C GLY A 75 0.14 7.74 -12.54
N LEU A 76 -0.44 7.50 -11.37
CA LEU A 76 -0.06 8.09 -10.09
C LEU A 76 1.00 7.27 -9.33
N GLY A 77 1.39 6.11 -9.85
CA GLY A 77 2.32 5.18 -9.19
C GLY A 77 1.69 4.33 -8.08
N ILE A 78 0.37 4.14 -8.13
CA ILE A 78 -0.38 3.33 -7.17
C ILE A 78 -0.77 2.01 -7.85
N GLU A 79 -0.38 0.88 -7.27
CA GLU A 79 -0.79 -0.45 -7.72
C GLU A 79 -2.15 -0.79 -7.11
N PRO A 80 -3.21 -1.02 -7.91
CA PRO A 80 -4.50 -1.44 -7.38
C PRO A 80 -4.39 -2.82 -6.70
N THR A 81 -4.89 -2.93 -5.48
CA THR A 81 -4.85 -4.18 -4.69
C THR A 81 -6.26 -4.56 -4.22
N PRO A 82 -7.12 -5.09 -5.12
CA PRO A 82 -8.42 -5.63 -4.73
C PRO A 82 -8.24 -6.71 -3.65
N SER A 83 -8.99 -6.60 -2.56
CA SER A 83 -8.84 -7.46 -1.38
C SER A 83 -10.16 -7.57 -0.61
N THR A 84 -10.16 -8.37 0.43
CA THR A 84 -11.26 -8.51 1.39
C THR A 84 -11.13 -7.52 2.54
N SER A 85 -12.23 -7.25 3.25
CA SER A 85 -12.19 -6.44 4.47
C SER A 85 -11.33 -7.06 5.57
N GLU A 86 -11.26 -8.40 5.63
CA GLU A 86 -10.44 -9.11 6.62
C GLU A 86 -8.95 -8.96 6.33
N GLU A 87 -8.53 -9.06 5.06
CA GLU A 87 -7.15 -8.83 4.65
C GLU A 87 -6.69 -7.41 4.95
N LEU A 88 -7.52 -6.39 4.68
CA LEU A 88 -7.20 -5.02 5.07
C LEU A 88 -7.11 -4.86 6.59
N ALA A 89 -8.00 -5.49 7.36
CA ALA A 89 -7.94 -5.48 8.81
C ALA A 89 -6.65 -6.16 9.33
N GLN A 90 -6.21 -7.22 8.68
CA GLN A 90 -4.93 -7.87 8.97
C GLN A 90 -3.74 -6.96 8.67
N GLN A 91 -3.73 -6.28 7.52
CA GLN A 91 -2.68 -5.32 7.17
C GLN A 91 -2.55 -4.23 8.24
N ILE A 92 -3.67 -3.62 8.66
CA ILE A 92 -3.68 -2.59 9.70
C ILE A 92 -3.04 -3.12 11.00
N ARG A 93 -3.40 -4.34 11.42
CA ARG A 93 -2.83 -4.97 12.63
C ARG A 93 -1.33 -5.21 12.49
N GLN A 94 -0.87 -5.65 11.31
CA GLN A 94 0.55 -5.88 11.05
C GLN A 94 1.35 -4.57 11.08
N ASP A 95 0.81 -3.52 10.47
CA ASP A 95 1.39 -2.19 10.47
C ASP A 95 1.49 -1.60 11.89
N GLU A 96 0.45 -1.77 12.72
CA GLU A 96 0.50 -1.35 14.12
C GLU A 96 1.63 -2.04 14.89
N VAL A 97 1.79 -3.35 14.70
CA VAL A 97 2.86 -4.14 15.35
C VAL A 97 4.24 -3.67 14.88
N LEU A 98 4.39 -3.33 13.61
CA LEU A 98 5.65 -2.86 13.03
C LEU A 98 6.00 -1.43 13.47
N TRP A 99 5.06 -0.50 13.30
CA TRP A 99 5.35 0.94 13.41
C TRP A 99 5.28 1.48 14.84
N GLN A 100 4.41 0.97 15.72
CA GLN A 100 4.33 1.44 17.11
C GLN A 100 5.68 1.42 17.85
N PRO A 101 6.47 0.31 17.86
CA PRO A 101 7.76 0.30 18.54
C PRO A 101 8.77 1.25 17.90
N ILE A 102 8.76 1.39 16.57
CA ILE A 102 9.65 2.29 15.84
C ILE A 102 9.38 3.74 16.26
N VAL A 103 8.13 4.21 16.15
CA VAL A 103 7.72 5.57 16.52
C VAL A 103 8.13 5.91 17.95
N ARG A 104 7.89 4.99 18.89
CA ARG A 104 8.31 5.14 20.30
C ARG A 104 9.82 5.21 20.46
N SER A 105 10.57 4.38 19.75
CA SER A 105 12.04 4.32 19.87
C SER A 105 12.74 5.58 19.38
N VAL A 106 12.19 6.24 18.35
CA VAL A 106 12.76 7.47 17.77
C VAL A 106 12.20 8.75 18.36
N GLY A 107 11.26 8.65 19.31
CA GLY A 107 10.66 9.80 19.99
C GLY A 107 9.83 10.71 19.07
N VAL A 108 9.28 10.17 17.98
CA VAL A 108 8.42 10.92 17.07
C VAL A 108 7.04 11.07 17.70
N THR A 109 6.55 12.30 17.78
CA THR A 109 5.18 12.64 18.21
C THR A 109 4.49 13.44 17.11
N LEU A 110 3.19 13.21 16.94
CA LEU A 110 2.33 14.19 16.30
C LEU A 110 1.94 15.22 17.38
N ASP A 111 2.05 16.49 17.03
CA ASP A 111 1.76 17.66 17.85
C ASP A 111 0.35 17.67 18.48
#